data_AF-A0A925G5R1-F1
#
_entry.id   AF-A0A925G5R1-F1
#
_cell.length_a   1.000
_cell.length_b   1.000
_cell.length_c   1.000
_cell.angle_alpha   90.00
_cell.angle_beta   90.00
_cell.angle_gamma   90.00
#
_symmetry.space_group_name_H-M   'P 1'
#
loop_
_entity.id
_entity.type
_entity.pdbx_description
1 polymer ?
#
loop_
_entity_poly.entity_id
_entity_poly.type
_entity_poly.pdbx_seq_one_letter_code
_entity_poly.pdbx_strand_id
1 'polypeptide(L)'
;MTPREINSKWKSLQDKIAHDFESDIPDIKVFLFLIGVQELGKGPRKFSKRQKEELMHIANCRLFSELGFYEIEGIDQDGWPHWKLLKPIPSYTLLEQELILKSLIITYFEENA
;
A
#
# COMPACT_ATOMS: atom_id res chain seq x y z
N MET A 1 4.69 1.00 -16.63
CA MET A 1 5.69 2.05 -16.39
C MET A 1 7.08 1.44 -16.49
N THR A 2 8.05 2.14 -17.08
CA THR A 2 9.46 1.73 -17.09
C THR A 2 10.10 1.95 -15.71
N PRO A 3 11.20 1.26 -15.35
CA PRO A 3 11.87 1.47 -14.06
C PRO A 3 12.31 2.92 -13.81
N ARG A 4 12.70 3.64 -14.87
CA ARG A 4 13.08 5.06 -14.77
C ARG A 4 11.89 5.94 -14.40
N GLU A 5 10.74 5.72 -15.04
CA GLU A 5 9.50 6.45 -14.73
C GLU A 5 9.03 6.15 -13.30
N ILE A 6 9.07 4.88 -12.88
CA ILE A 6 8.69 4.47 -11.52
C ILE A 6 9.53 5.22 -10.50
N ASN A 7 10.86 5.22 -10.62
CA ASN A 7 11.73 5.91 -9.67
C ASN A 7 11.51 7.43 -9.65
N SER A 8 11.24 8.04 -10.81
CA SER A 8 10.96 9.49 -10.90
C SER A 8 9.64 9.85 -10.22
N LYS A 9 8.57 9.09 -10.51
CA LYS A 9 7.25 9.27 -9.90
C LYS A 9 7.28 8.97 -8.40
N TRP A 10 7.99 7.91 -8.00
CA TRP A 10 8.19 7.54 -6.61
C TRP A 10 8.82 8.67 -5.80
N LYS A 11 9.90 9.27 -6.30
CA LYS A 11 10.54 10.40 -5.64
C LYS A 11 9.59 11.59 -5.51
N SER A 12 8.84 11.90 -6.57
CA SER A 12 7.87 13.00 -6.55
C SER A 12 6.76 12.77 -5.52
N LEU A 13 6.28 11.53 -5.42
CA LEU A 13 5.28 11.13 -4.43
C LEU A 13 5.84 11.20 -3.00
N GLN A 14 7.06 10.72 -2.79
CA GLN A 14 7.77 10.83 -1.52
C GLN A 14 7.90 12.28 -1.06
N ASP A 15 8.37 13.16 -1.94
CA ASP A 15 8.56 14.58 -1.66
C ASP A 15 7.22 15.26 -1.34
N LYS A 16 6.16 14.92 -2.09
CA LYS A 16 4.79 15.41 -1.84
C LYS A 16 4.29 15.02 -0.44
N ILE A 17 4.35 13.73 -0.09
CA ILE A 17 3.87 13.25 1.21
C ILE A 17 4.72 13.81 2.36
N ALA A 18 6.04 13.88 2.21
CA ALA A 18 6.91 14.49 3.22
C ALA A 18 6.54 15.96 3.47
N HIS A 19 6.26 16.71 2.41
CA HIS A 19 5.82 18.10 2.50
C HIS A 19 4.43 18.22 3.14
N ASP A 20 3.44 17.44 2.70
CA ASP A 20 2.05 17.52 3.17
C ASP A 20 1.91 17.16 4.66
N PHE A 21 2.78 16.30 5.17
CA PHE A 21 2.79 15.87 6.58
C PHE A 21 3.89 16.50 7.44
N GLU A 22 4.65 17.46 6.89
CA GLU A 22 5.83 18.07 7.54
C GLU A 22 6.75 17.02 8.20
N SER A 23 7.05 15.95 7.45
CA SER A 23 7.76 14.76 7.95
C SER A 23 9.03 14.45 7.16
N ASP A 24 9.82 13.49 7.66
CA ASP A 24 10.90 12.87 6.88
C ASP A 24 10.36 12.17 5.62
N ILE A 25 11.26 11.91 4.67
CA ILE A 25 10.94 11.20 3.42
C ILE A 25 10.41 9.79 3.74
N PRO A 26 9.15 9.46 3.40
CA PRO A 26 8.54 8.18 3.74
C PRO A 26 9.12 7.04 2.91
N ASP A 27 9.35 5.88 3.54
CA ASP A 27 9.71 4.64 2.84
C ASP A 27 8.47 3.83 2.45
N ILE A 28 8.67 2.71 1.74
CA ILE A 28 7.58 1.83 1.30
C ILE A 28 6.69 1.37 2.47
N LYS A 29 7.26 1.12 3.65
CA LYS A 29 6.48 0.67 4.82
C LYS A 29 5.56 1.75 5.32
N VAL A 30 6.02 3.01 5.32
CA VAL A 30 5.18 4.16 5.66
C VAL A 30 4.01 4.27 4.67
N PHE A 31 4.26 4.14 3.36
CA PHE A 31 3.19 4.13 2.37
C PHE A 31 2.19 2.98 2.56
N LEU A 32 2.66 1.75 2.79
CA LEU A 32 1.78 0.62 3.09
C LEU A 32 0.93 0.89 4.34
N PHE A 33 1.52 1.49 5.37
CA PHE A 33 0.76 1.86 6.56
C PHE A 33 -0.32 2.92 6.25
N LEU A 34 0.01 3.97 5.49
CA LEU A 34 -0.95 5.01 5.11
C LEU A 34 -2.11 4.46 4.28
N ILE A 35 -1.80 3.63 3.27
CA ILE A 35 -2.79 2.93 2.46
C ILE A 35 -3.67 2.05 3.35
N GLY A 36 -3.07 1.27 4.25
CA GLY A 36 -3.83 0.42 5.17
C GLY A 36 -4.80 1.22 6.05
N VAL A 37 -4.38 2.39 6.54
CA VAL A 37 -5.24 3.28 7.34
C VAL A 37 -6.41 3.82 6.49
N GLN A 38 -6.15 4.17 5.23
CA GLN A 38 -7.16 4.63 4.29
C GLN A 38 -8.19 3.51 4.01
N GLU A 39 -7.72 2.29 3.70
CA GLU A 39 -8.58 1.13 3.43
C GLU A 39 -9.39 0.68 4.66
N LEU A 40 -8.84 0.88 5.87
CA LEU A 40 -9.60 0.62 7.09
C LEU A 40 -10.77 1.63 7.26
N GLY A 41 -10.70 2.82 6.65
CA GLY A 41 -11.78 3.81 6.67
C GLY A 41 -12.08 4.44 8.05
N LYS A 42 -11.24 4.19 9.05
CA LYS A 42 -11.46 4.65 10.44
C LYS A 42 -10.74 5.95 10.79
N GLY A 43 -10.02 6.53 9.83
CA GLY A 43 -9.22 7.74 10.00
C GLY A 43 -8.00 7.55 10.93
N PRO A 44 -7.30 8.64 11.24
CA PRO A 44 -6.09 8.60 12.06
C PRO A 44 -6.41 8.22 13.52
N ARG A 45 -5.80 7.14 14.00
CA ARG A 45 -5.90 6.66 15.39
C ARG A 45 -4.57 6.08 15.85
N LYS A 46 -4.41 5.88 17.16
CA LYS A 46 -3.25 5.15 17.68
C LYS A 46 -3.44 3.66 17.44
N PHE A 47 -2.61 3.08 16.58
CA PHE A 47 -2.57 1.66 16.31
C PHE A 47 -1.46 0.97 17.13
N SER A 48 -1.78 -0.18 17.71
CA SER A 48 -0.79 -1.06 18.34
C SER A 48 0.21 -1.59 17.30
N LYS A 49 1.36 -2.13 17.75
CA LYS A 49 2.35 -2.71 16.84
C LYS A 49 1.73 -3.77 15.91
N ARG A 50 0.91 -4.66 16.47
CA ARG A 50 0.21 -5.71 15.70
C ARG A 50 -0.76 -5.11 14.68
N GLN A 51 -1.54 -4.10 15.08
CA GLN A 51 -2.47 -3.44 14.15
C GLN A 51 -1.73 -2.74 13.00
N LYS A 52 -0.53 -2.18 13.24
CA LYS A 52 0.29 -1.62 12.15
C LYS A 52 0.71 -2.70 11.15
N GLU A 53 1.07 -3.89 11.64
CA GLU A 53 1.39 -5.04 10.78
C GLU A 53 0.17 -5.50 9.99
N GLU A 54 -1.01 -5.57 10.61
CA GLU A 54 -2.28 -5.89 9.94
C GLU A 54 -2.66 -4.84 8.89
N LEU A 55 -2.47 -3.54 9.16
CA LEU A 55 -2.70 -2.46 8.19
C LEU A 55 -1.77 -2.57 6.97
N MET A 56 -0.49 -2.86 7.18
CA MET A 56 0.45 -3.10 6.07
C MET A 56 0.04 -4.35 5.27
N HIS A 57 -0.55 -5.36 5.92
CA HIS A 57 -1.08 -6.54 5.22
C HIS A 57 -2.29 -6.18 4.36
N ILE A 58 -3.25 -5.41 4.89
CA ILE A 58 -4.40 -4.89 4.13
C ILE A 58 -3.93 -4.12 2.91
N ALA A 59 -2.95 -3.22 3.07
CA ALA A 59 -2.41 -2.44 1.96
C ALA A 59 -1.83 -3.34 0.87
N ASN A 60 -1.06 -4.38 1.23
CA ASN A 60 -0.56 -5.34 0.25
C ASN A 60 -1.73 -6.04 -0.47
N CYS A 61 -2.72 -6.56 0.26
CA CYS A 61 -3.87 -7.21 -0.37
C CYS A 61 -4.61 -6.27 -1.33
N ARG A 62 -4.84 -5.02 -0.92
CA ARG A 62 -5.46 -3.99 -1.77
C ARG A 62 -4.63 -3.73 -3.03
N LEU A 63 -3.33 -3.48 -2.89
CA LEU A 63 -2.46 -3.20 -4.03
C LEU A 63 -2.38 -4.39 -5.01
N PHE A 64 -2.23 -5.61 -4.50
CA PHE A 64 -2.17 -6.82 -5.34
C PHE A 64 -3.55 -7.25 -5.88
N SER A 65 -4.65 -6.70 -5.36
CA SER A 65 -5.98 -6.89 -5.95
C SER A 65 -6.11 -6.25 -7.33
N GLU A 66 -5.41 -5.15 -7.59
CA GLU A 66 -5.34 -4.51 -8.92
C GLU A 66 -4.72 -5.43 -9.99
N LEU A 67 -3.89 -6.39 -9.55
CA LEU A 67 -3.32 -7.42 -10.43
C LEU A 67 -4.16 -8.71 -10.45
N GLY A 68 -5.31 -8.70 -9.76
CA GLY A 68 -6.23 -9.83 -9.63
C GLY A 68 -5.67 -10.99 -8.81
N PHE A 69 -4.76 -10.73 -7.86
CA PHE A 69 -4.29 -11.76 -6.92
C PHE A 69 -5.20 -11.91 -5.71
N TYR A 70 -5.80 -10.80 -5.27
CA TYR A 70 -6.73 -10.76 -4.15
C TYR A 70 -8.08 -10.19 -4.58
N GLU A 71 -9.11 -10.60 -3.86
CA GLU A 71 -10.47 -10.06 -3.94
C GLU A 71 -10.99 -9.80 -2.53
N ILE A 72 -11.74 -8.71 -2.35
CA ILE A 72 -12.32 -8.38 -1.04
C ILE A 72 -13.42 -9.39 -0.71
N GLU A 73 -13.29 -10.08 0.41
CA GLU A 73 -14.24 -11.10 0.86
C GLU A 73 -15.33 -10.49 1.76
N GLY A 74 -14.98 -9.41 2.49
CA GLY A 74 -15.91 -8.71 3.34
C GLY A 74 -15.20 -7.90 4.42
N ILE A 75 -15.96 -7.50 5.42
CA ILE A 75 -15.47 -6.76 6.59
C ILE A 75 -15.88 -7.56 7.82
N ASP A 76 -14.97 -7.72 8.79
CA ASP A 76 -15.29 -8.41 10.04
C ASP A 76 -16.08 -7.55 11.04
N GLN A 77 -16.39 -8.14 12.20
CA GLN A 77 -17.13 -7.49 13.28
C GLN A 77 -16.40 -6.26 13.84
N ASP A 78 -15.08 -6.25 13.74
CA ASP A 78 -14.22 -5.15 14.17
C ASP A 78 -14.01 -4.11 13.06
N GLY A 79 -14.65 -4.27 11.90
CA GLY A 79 -14.56 -3.32 10.79
C GLY A 79 -13.29 -3.46 9.95
N TRP A 80 -12.56 -4.57 10.04
CA TRP A 80 -11.35 -4.81 9.24
C TRP A 80 -11.70 -5.51 7.92
N PRO A 81 -11.19 -5.03 6.77
CA PRO A 81 -11.40 -5.69 5.49
C PRO A 81 -10.59 -6.99 5.39
N HIS A 82 -11.25 -8.05 4.94
CA HIS A 82 -10.64 -9.35 4.67
C HIS A 82 -10.54 -9.59 3.17
N TRP A 83 -9.44 -10.21 2.78
CA TRP A 83 -9.11 -10.45 1.38
C TRP A 83 -8.86 -11.93 1.15
N LYS A 84 -9.42 -12.43 0.05
CA LYS A 84 -9.24 -13.80 -0.40
C LYS A 84 -8.17 -13.84 -1.49
N LEU A 85 -7.19 -14.72 -1.32
CA LEU A 85 -6.20 -15.00 -2.36
C LEU A 85 -6.86 -15.84 -3.47
N LEU A 86 -6.93 -15.27 -4.68
CA LEU A 86 -7.51 -15.94 -5.84
C LEU A 86 -6.49 -16.83 -6.58
N LYS A 87 -5.23 -16.39 -6.66
CA LYS A 87 -4.16 -17.11 -7.34
C LYS A 87 -2.83 -16.86 -6.64
N PRO A 88 -1.88 -17.81 -6.66
CA PRO A 88 -0.59 -17.63 -6.01
C PRO A 88 0.17 -16.44 -6.61
N ILE A 89 0.77 -15.63 -5.75
CA ILE A 89 1.68 -14.57 -6.18
C ILE A 89 2.99 -15.22 -6.63
N PRO A 90 3.48 -14.94 -7.85
CA PRO A 90 4.77 -15.44 -8.31
C PRO A 90 5.90 -15.03 -7.38
N SER A 91 6.93 -15.86 -7.31
CA SER A 91 8.17 -15.50 -6.62
C SER A 91 8.92 -14.45 -7.43
N TYR A 92 9.11 -13.27 -6.84
CA TYR A 92 9.87 -12.17 -7.42
C TYR A 92 11.19 -11.97 -6.68
N THR A 93 12.22 -11.50 -7.37
CA THR A 93 13.45 -11.01 -6.74
C THR A 93 13.16 -9.76 -5.90
N LEU A 94 14.04 -9.43 -4.94
CA LEU A 94 13.86 -8.24 -4.09
C LEU A 94 13.70 -6.95 -4.90
N LEU A 95 14.46 -6.80 -5.98
CA LEU A 95 14.38 -5.63 -6.87
C LEU A 95 13.05 -5.55 -7.61
N GLU A 96 12.53 -6.69 -8.09
CA GLU A 96 11.23 -6.76 -8.75
C GLU A 96 10.10 -6.47 -7.76
N GLN A 97 10.15 -7.02 -6.55
CA GLN A 97 9.17 -6.73 -5.49
C GLN A 97 9.12 -5.23 -5.19
N GLU A 98 10.29 -4.59 -5.06
CA GLU A 98 10.38 -3.16 -4.80
C GLU A 98 9.77 -2.34 -5.93
N LEU A 99 10.09 -2.65 -7.19
CA LEU A 99 9.55 -1.94 -8.35
C LEU A 99 8.04 -2.14 -8.50
N ILE A 100 7.54 -3.36 -8.28
CA ILE A 100 6.11 -3.68 -8.33
C ILE A 100 5.37 -2.90 -7.25
N LEU A 101 5.85 -2.93 -6.00
CA LEU A 101 5.22 -2.19 -4.90
C LEU A 101 5.22 -0.69 -5.16
N LYS A 102 6.35 -0.11 -5.58
CA LYS A 102 6.42 1.31 -5.94
C LYS A 102 5.41 1.65 -7.03
N SER A 103 5.35 0.85 -8.09
CA SER A 103 4.39 1.02 -9.18
C SER A 103 2.95 1.01 -8.68
N LEU A 104 2.58 0.03 -7.87
CA LEU A 104 1.21 -0.11 -7.35
C LEU A 104 0.86 1.03 -6.39
N ILE A 105 1.77 1.44 -5.52
CA ILE A 105 1.56 2.57 -4.60
C ILE A 105 1.36 3.87 -5.40
N ILE A 106 2.20 4.12 -6.42
CA ILE A 106 2.04 5.30 -7.28
C ILE A 106 0.65 5.30 -7.92
N THR A 107 0.24 4.19 -8.53
CA THR A 107 -1.09 4.06 -9.13
C THR A 107 -2.19 4.31 -8.11
N TYR A 108 -2.10 3.71 -6.91
CA TYR A 108 -3.08 3.90 -5.84
C TYR A 108 -3.24 5.37 -5.46
N PHE A 109 -2.13 6.11 -5.29
CA PHE A 109 -2.18 7.54 -4.96
C PHE A 109 -2.62 8.40 -6.15
N GLU A 110 -2.38 7.99 -7.40
CA GLU A 110 -2.87 8.70 -8.59
C GLU A 110 -4.40 8.55 -8.76
N GLU A 111 -4.96 7.39 -8.39
CA GLU A 111 -6.40 7.09 -8.49
C GLU A 111 -7.23 7.66 -7.34
N ASN A 112 -6.62 7.85 -6.15
CA ASN A 112 -7.30 8.28 -4.93
C ASN A 112 -6.87 9.69 -4.45
N ALA A 113 -6.21 10.48 -5.30
CA ALA A 113 -5.80 11.87 -5.01
C ALA A 113 -6.91 12.91 -5.19
#